data_AF-A0A231P8G1-F1
#
_entry.id   AF-A0A231P8G1-F1
#
_cell.length_a   1.000
_cell.length_b   1.000
_cell.length_c   1.000
_cell.angle_alpha   90.00
_cell.angle_beta   90.00
_cell.angle_gamma   90.00
#
_symmetry.space_group_name_H-M   'P 1'
#
loop_
_entity.id
_entity.type
_entity.pdbx_description
1 polymer ?
#
loop_
_entity_poly.entity_id
_entity_poly.type
_entity_poly.pdbx_seq_one_letter_code
_entity_poly.pdbx_strand_id
1 'polypeptide(L)'
;MPDHSPYARRLREIADALDAEPHSTDDALTPHPDTLEVVSNRHTKRGQLNYAVPEVLQLQRRIRRYNADTDVPHGDIVALALDTWLRAKGYPPDLRPPETEAI
;
A
#
# COMPACT_ATOMS: atom_id res chain seq x y z
N MET A 1 24.75 14.56 -40.96
CA MET A 1 23.71 14.33 -39.94
C MET A 1 24.30 13.35 -38.93
N PRO A 2 24.40 13.70 -37.64
CA PRO A 2 24.94 12.80 -36.64
C PRO A 2 24.05 11.55 -36.52
N ASP A 3 24.69 10.38 -36.46
CA ASP A 3 24.00 9.10 -36.43
C ASP A 3 23.50 8.82 -35.01
N HIS A 4 22.19 9.01 -34.79
CA HIS A 4 21.54 8.86 -33.49
C HIS A 4 21.08 7.41 -33.21
N SER A 5 21.38 6.48 -34.11
CA SER A 5 21.10 5.04 -33.98
C SER A 5 21.50 4.42 -32.62
N PRO A 6 22.70 4.68 -32.05
CA PRO A 6 23.08 4.09 -30.76
C PRO A 6 22.28 4.65 -29.58
N TYR A 7 21.85 5.91 -29.65
CA TYR A 7 21.02 6.51 -28.61
C TYR A 7 19.59 5.97 -28.67
N ALA A 8 19.05 5.81 -29.88
CA ALA A 8 17.74 5.19 -30.09
C ALA A 8 17.72 3.74 -29.59
N ARG A 9 18.80 2.98 -29.80
CA ARG A 9 18.94 1.62 -29.24
C ARG A 9 18.96 1.65 -27.72
N ARG A 10 19.74 2.55 -27.12
CA ARG A 10 19.83 2.67 -25.66
C ARG A 10 18.50 3.05 -25.01
N LEU A 11 17.75 3.96 -25.63
CA LEU A 11 16.41 4.31 -25.16
C LEU A 11 15.43 3.14 -25.23
N ARG A 12 15.55 2.30 -26.28
CA ARG A 12 14.72 1.11 -26.43
C ARG A 12 15.07 0.04 -25.39
N GLU A 13 16.36 -0.19 -25.14
CA GLU A 13 16.82 -1.07 -24.04
C GLU A 13 16.29 -0.61 -22.68
N ILE A 14 16.26 0.70 -22.41
CA ILE A 14 15.72 1.26 -21.16
C ILE A 14 14.20 1.06 -21.09
N ALA A 15 13.47 1.28 -22.19
CA ALA A 15 12.03 1.05 -22.24
C ALA A 15 11.69 -0.44 -22.05
N ASP A 16 12.41 -1.33 -22.74
CA ASP A 16 12.22 -2.77 -22.62
C ASP A 16 12.55 -3.27 -21.21
N ALA A 17 13.56 -2.69 -20.55
CA ALA A 17 13.87 -2.99 -19.14
C ALA A 17 12.76 -2.50 -18.20
N LEU A 18 12.19 -1.31 -18.43
CA LEU A 18 11.08 -0.78 -17.64
C LEU A 18 9.77 -1.56 -17.82
N ASP A 19 9.51 -2.08 -19.02
CA ASP A 19 8.35 -2.94 -19.31
C ASP A 19 8.53 -4.37 -18.79
N ALA A 20 9.79 -4.84 -18.70
CA ALA A 20 10.14 -6.15 -18.15
C ALA A 20 10.20 -6.18 -16.61
N GLU A 21 10.38 -5.02 -15.96
CA GLU A 21 10.16 -4.89 -14.52
C GLU A 21 8.69 -5.26 -14.26
N PRO A 22 8.42 -6.34 -13.50
CA PRO A 22 7.07 -6.71 -13.17
C PRO A 22 6.46 -5.52 -12.44
N HIS A 23 5.56 -4.82 -13.12
CA HIS A 23 4.71 -3.85 -12.47
C HIS A 23 3.98 -4.65 -11.41
N SER A 24 4.43 -4.49 -10.16
CA SER A 24 3.74 -4.99 -9.00
C SER A 24 2.42 -4.24 -8.93
N THR A 25 1.49 -4.68 -9.76
CA THR A 25 0.06 -4.73 -9.51
C THR A 25 -0.17 -5.83 -8.47
N ASP A 26 0.66 -5.91 -7.43
CA ASP A 26 0.14 -6.34 -6.14
C ASP A 26 -0.99 -5.33 -5.89
N ASP A 27 -2.21 -5.84 -6.02
CA ASP A 27 -3.43 -5.06 -6.13
C ASP A 27 -3.35 -3.96 -5.08
N ALA A 28 -3.24 -2.69 -5.50
CA ALA A 28 -2.71 -1.61 -4.66
C ALA A 28 -3.58 -1.32 -3.41
N LEU A 29 -4.66 -2.09 -3.25
CA LEU A 29 -5.62 -2.08 -2.16
C LEU A 29 -5.68 -3.42 -1.40
N THR A 30 -4.87 -4.41 -1.75
CA THR A 30 -4.71 -5.66 -1.01
C THR A 30 -3.93 -5.36 0.26
N PRO A 31 -4.51 -5.61 1.45
CA PRO A 31 -3.82 -5.37 2.71
C PRO A 31 -2.58 -6.25 2.84
N HIS A 32 -1.49 -5.67 3.32
CA HIS A 32 -0.27 -6.40 3.60
C HIS A 32 -0.51 -7.48 4.68
N PRO A 33 0.10 -8.69 4.57
CA PRO A 33 -0.09 -9.77 5.53
C PRO A 33 0.24 -9.36 6.98
N ASP A 34 1.35 -8.64 7.21
CA ASP A 34 1.69 -8.11 8.55
C ASP A 34 0.55 -7.26 9.15
N THR A 35 -0.11 -6.48 8.32
CA THR A 35 -1.18 -5.57 8.75
C THR A 35 -2.42 -6.37 9.15
N LEU A 36 -2.73 -7.44 8.40
CA LEU A 36 -3.79 -8.38 8.77
C LEU A 36 -3.47 -9.08 10.09
N GLU A 37 -2.23 -9.50 10.30
CA GLU A 37 -1.79 -10.15 11.55
C GLU A 37 -1.98 -9.21 12.75
N VAL A 38 -1.49 -7.97 12.65
CA VAL A 38 -1.58 -6.96 13.72
C VAL A 38 -3.04 -6.59 14.03
N VAL A 39 -3.88 -6.44 13.00
CA VAL A 39 -5.30 -6.10 13.12
C VAL A 39 -6.10 -7.26 13.73
N SER A 40 -5.78 -8.50 13.37
CA SER A 40 -6.46 -9.69 13.89
C SER A 40 -6.22 -9.92 15.40
N ASN A 41 -5.09 -9.41 15.92
CA ASN A 41 -4.73 -9.55 17.32
C ASN A 41 -5.54 -8.59 18.22
N ARG A 42 -6.45 -9.17 19.01
CA ARG A 42 -7.33 -8.43 19.94
C ARG A 42 -6.58 -7.67 21.05
N HIS A 43 -5.33 -8.05 21.35
CA HIS A 43 -4.53 -7.45 22.42
C HIS A 43 -3.55 -6.38 21.95
N THR A 44 -3.55 -6.04 20.65
CA THR A 44 -2.73 -4.96 20.10
C THR A 44 -3.10 -3.63 20.75
N LYS A 45 -2.09 -2.89 21.25
CA LYS A 45 -2.28 -1.53 21.77
C LYS A 45 -2.65 -0.60 20.61
N ARG A 46 -3.75 0.13 20.76
CA ARG A 46 -4.28 1.04 19.72
C ARG A 46 -4.03 2.50 20.10
N GLY A 47 -3.30 3.22 19.25
CA GLY A 47 -3.11 4.66 19.36
C GLY A 47 -4.24 5.44 18.68
N GLN A 48 -4.52 6.66 19.14
CA GLN A 48 -5.47 7.57 18.48
C GLN A 48 -4.76 8.42 17.42
N LEU A 49 -5.32 8.46 16.21
CA LEU A 49 -4.92 9.39 15.15
C LEU A 49 -5.83 10.62 15.21
N ASN A 50 -5.29 11.77 15.63
CA ASN A 50 -6.04 13.01 15.78
C ASN A 50 -5.88 13.90 14.54
N TYR A 51 -6.66 13.63 13.49
CA TYR A 51 -6.67 14.42 12.26
C TYR A 51 -8.09 14.79 11.83
N ALA A 52 -8.26 16.03 11.38
CA ALA A 52 -9.49 16.48 10.76
C ALA A 52 -9.52 16.04 9.28
N VAL A 53 -10.64 15.45 8.85
CA VAL A 53 -10.85 15.01 7.46
C VAL A 53 -11.93 15.87 6.80
N PRO A 54 -11.85 16.15 5.49
CA PRO A 54 -12.88 16.92 4.79
C PRO A 54 -14.27 16.26 4.87
N GLU A 55 -15.27 16.99 5.38
CA GLU A 55 -16.63 16.48 5.56
C GLU A 55 -17.30 16.08 4.24
N VAL A 56 -16.95 16.76 3.13
CA VAL A 56 -17.47 16.48 1.79
C VAL A 56 -17.21 15.04 1.33
N LEU A 57 -16.16 14.39 1.84
CA LEU A 57 -15.83 12.99 1.53
C LEU A 57 -16.72 11.98 2.28
N GLN A 58 -17.46 12.45 3.29
CA GLN A 58 -18.37 11.65 4.12
C GLN A 58 -17.74 10.35 4.65
N LEU A 59 -16.44 10.38 4.98
CA LEU A 59 -15.68 9.18 5.36
C LEU A 59 -16.31 8.45 6.53
N GLN A 60 -16.75 9.18 7.56
CA GLN A 60 -17.43 8.59 8.72
C GLN A 60 -18.69 7.80 8.32
N ARG A 61 -19.48 8.31 7.38
CA ARG A 61 -20.70 7.62 6.90
C ARG A 61 -20.36 6.36 6.12
N ARG A 62 -19.34 6.43 5.26
CA ARG A 62 -18.86 5.29 4.46
C ARG A 62 -18.31 4.18 5.34
N ILE A 63 -17.49 4.53 6.33
CA ILE A 63 -16.92 3.57 7.30
C ILE A 63 -18.04 2.89 8.10
N ARG A 64 -19.02 3.67 8.61
CA ARG A 64 -20.17 3.10 9.33
C ARG A 64 -20.95 2.10 8.48
N ARG A 65 -21.19 2.42 7.21
CA ARG A 65 -21.90 1.52 6.30
C ARG A 65 -21.10 0.25 6.01
N TYR A 66 -19.81 0.39 5.72
CA TYR A 66 -18.94 -0.76 5.47
C TYR A 66 -18.83 -1.69 6.68
N ASN A 67 -18.70 -1.13 7.89
CA ASN A 67 -18.75 -1.91 9.13
C ASN A 67 -20.07 -2.68 9.26
N ALA A 68 -21.21 -2.07 8.95
CA ALA A 68 -22.51 -2.76 9.01
C ALA A 68 -22.62 -3.91 7.98
N ASP A 69 -21.96 -3.77 6.82
CA ASP A 69 -22.02 -4.77 5.75
C ASP A 69 -20.98 -5.91 5.92
N THR A 70 -19.87 -5.67 6.66
CA THR A 70 -18.72 -6.61 6.73
C THR A 70 -18.28 -7.00 8.15
N ASP A 71 -18.86 -6.38 9.18
CA ASP A 71 -18.48 -6.51 10.60
C ASP A 71 -17.04 -6.06 10.94
N VAL A 72 -16.31 -5.45 10.00
CA VAL A 72 -14.95 -4.95 10.24
C VAL A 72 -15.00 -3.69 11.10
N PRO A 73 -14.29 -3.62 12.25
CA PRO A 73 -14.29 -2.45 13.12
C PRO A 73 -13.80 -1.17 12.43
N HIS A 74 -14.35 -0.02 12.83
CA HIS A 74 -14.02 1.30 12.27
C HIS A 74 -12.51 1.58 12.27
N GLY A 75 -11.83 1.26 13.37
CA GLY A 75 -10.38 1.45 13.51
C GLY A 75 -9.57 0.55 12.57
N ASP A 76 -10.06 -0.67 12.30
CA ASP A 76 -9.39 -1.63 11.42
C ASP A 76 -9.55 -1.24 9.95
N ILE A 77 -10.72 -0.73 9.56
CA ILE A 77 -10.94 -0.14 8.23
C ILE A 77 -9.93 0.97 7.96
N VAL A 78 -9.73 1.88 8.95
CA VAL A 78 -8.79 2.99 8.83
C VAL A 78 -7.35 2.49 8.80
N ALA A 79 -6.98 1.54 9.67
CA ALA A 79 -5.64 0.98 9.72
C ALA A 79 -5.27 0.28 8.41
N LEU A 80 -6.14 -0.58 7.88
CA LEU A 80 -5.93 -1.31 6.63
C LEU A 80 -5.78 -0.35 5.46
N ALA A 81 -6.70 0.61 5.31
CA ALA A 81 -6.66 1.55 4.20
C ALA A 81 -5.41 2.45 4.25
N LEU A 82 -5.06 2.96 5.43
CA LEU A 82 -3.92 3.86 5.60
C LEU A 82 -2.60 3.14 5.43
N ASP A 83 -2.45 1.95 6.02
CA ASP A 83 -1.22 1.17 5.91
C ASP A 83 -0.97 0.70 4.47
N THR A 84 -2.02 0.19 3.80
CA THR A 84 -1.91 -0.21 2.38
C THR A 84 -1.52 0.98 1.51
N TRP A 85 -2.13 2.15 1.75
CA TRP A 85 -1.77 3.37 1.02
C TRP A 85 -0.33 3.82 1.29
N LEU A 86 0.15 3.77 2.54
CA LEU A 86 1.52 4.13 2.90
C LEU A 86 2.53 3.15 2.26
N ARG A 87 2.26 1.85 2.31
CA ARG A 87 3.11 0.82 1.69
C ARG A 87 3.14 0.94 0.17
N ALA A 88 2.01 1.22 -0.47
CA ALA A 88 1.93 1.53 -1.90
C ALA A 88 2.71 2.80 -2.28
N LYS A 89 2.96 3.71 -1.33
CA LYS A 89 3.85 4.86 -1.48
C LYS A 89 5.30 4.58 -1.11
N GLY A 90 5.63 3.35 -0.71
CA GLY A 90 6.97 2.94 -0.30
C GLY A 90 7.35 3.35 1.11
N TYR A 91 6.36 3.54 2.02
CA TYR A 91 6.61 3.93 3.40
C TYR A 91 6.36 2.79 4.40
N PRO A 92 7.21 2.72 5.46
CA PRO A 92 8.50 3.39 5.59
C PRO A 92 9.54 2.84 4.58
N PRO A 93 10.42 3.70 4.03
CA PRO A 93 11.38 3.31 2.99
C PRO A 93 12.42 2.28 3.46
N ASP A 94 12.57 2.12 4.78
CA ASP A 94 13.61 1.29 5.41
C ASP A 94 13.09 -0.04 6.01
N LEU A 95 11.84 -0.46 5.72
CA LEU A 95 11.41 -1.80 6.10
C LEU A 95 12.20 -2.82 5.27
N ARG A 96 13.31 -3.29 5.84
CA ARG A 96 13.95 -4.52 5.40
C ARG A 96 12.86 -5.60 5.41
N PRO A 97 12.70 -6.39 4.34
CA PRO A 97 11.81 -7.53 4.39
C PRO A 97 12.16 -8.37 5.63
N PRO A 98 11.17 -8.91 6.37
CA PRO A 98 11.45 -9.73 7.53
C PRO A 98 12.45 -10.80 7.09
N GLU A 99 13.63 -10.79 7.71
CA GLU A 99 14.64 -11.81 7.48
C GLU A 99 13.92 -13.15 7.63
N THR A 100 13.81 -13.86 6.52
CA THR A 100 13.30 -15.22 6.53
C THR A 100 14.32 -15.99 7.34
N GLU A 101 14.06 -16.17 8.64
CA GLU A 101 14.84 -17.05 9.50
C GLU A 101 14.73 -18.44 8.88
N ALA A 102 15.75 -18.76 8.08
CA ALA A 102 16.00 -20.10 7.59
C ALA A 102 16.32 -20.96 8.81
N ILE A 103 15.36 -21.81 9.17
CA ILE A 103 15.58 -22.96 10.06
C ILE A 103 16.17 -24.10 9.22
#